data_AF-A0A8T1FLK1-F1
#
_entry.id   AF-A0A8T1FLK1-F1
#
_cell.length_a   1.000
_cell.length_b   1.000
_cell.length_c   1.000
_cell.angle_alpha   90.00
_cell.angle_beta   90.00
_cell.angle_gamma   90.00
#
_symmetry.space_group_name_H-M   'P 1'
#
loop_
_entity.id
_entity.type
_entity.pdbx_description
1 polymer ?
#
loop_
_entity_poly.entity_id
_entity_poly.type
_entity_poly.pdbx_seq_one_letter_code
_entity_poly.pdbx_strand_id
1 'polypeptide(L)'
;MVEEEMAEQATTFSAAEAAVYDRQMRLWGVEAQKRLQNSRVLVSGLTALGSELVKNLVLAGMGVTLHDSQAVTTTAVATQFFLSEEDVGNNRAEASLPRVQELNPLVQVSSEIKPLDELPDEFFKQFTVVCLVGAELATELRLDALCRSLGTAFYSARSFGFDGIVFADLGEHTFRRNAVGADAAPSDPVTVTFPTLEEAQKVQWSSLQSARKRAPQLPQVFVKNQLLQGFKSLKDVKEVTDNHEVDFIQYAREQFQANGLDEDYLSPDELQTLLRVAEADLVPICAIVAGIMGQENWVEGTEDVTVDTFR
;
A
#
# COMPACT_ATOMS: atom_id res chain seq x y z
N MET A 1 -14.35 -13.96 -35.68
CA MET A 1 -14.35 -12.50 -35.44
C MET A 1 -13.92 -12.15 -34.02
N VAL A 2 -14.73 -12.27 -32.94
CA VAL A 2 -14.24 -11.96 -31.57
C VAL A 2 -13.12 -12.92 -31.12
N GLU A 3 -13.24 -14.22 -31.42
CA GLU A 3 -12.16 -15.20 -31.15
C GLU A 3 -10.92 -15.00 -32.04
N GLU A 4 -11.06 -14.41 -33.23
CA GLU A 4 -9.93 -14.13 -34.13
C GLU A 4 -9.21 -12.84 -33.73
N GLU A 5 -9.93 -11.81 -33.27
CA GLU A 5 -9.34 -10.59 -32.69
C GLU A 5 -8.61 -10.90 -31.37
N MET A 6 -9.15 -11.79 -30.53
CA MET A 6 -8.45 -12.28 -29.35
C MET A 6 -7.21 -13.10 -29.71
N ALA A 7 -7.26 -13.89 -30.78
CA ALA A 7 -6.12 -14.68 -31.26
C ALA A 7 -5.01 -13.79 -31.86
N GLU A 8 -5.36 -12.67 -32.49
CA GLU A 8 -4.41 -11.73 -33.08
C GLU A 8 -3.81 -10.77 -32.03
N GLN A 9 -4.52 -10.47 -30.93
CA GLN A 9 -3.95 -9.74 -29.78
C GLN A 9 -3.14 -10.63 -28.82
N ALA A 10 -3.35 -11.96 -28.86
CA ALA A 10 -2.58 -12.95 -28.11
C ALA A 10 -1.15 -13.16 -28.64
N THR A 11 -0.76 -12.58 -29.79
CA THR A 11 0.56 -12.79 -30.40
C THR A 11 1.73 -12.11 -29.66
N THR A 12 1.45 -11.34 -28.61
CA THR A 12 2.47 -10.66 -27.77
C THR A 12 2.85 -11.38 -26.49
N PHE A 13 2.07 -12.37 -26.05
CA PHE A 13 2.36 -13.15 -24.85
C PHE A 13 2.89 -14.52 -25.25
N SER A 14 3.84 -15.07 -24.49
CA SER A 14 4.18 -16.48 -24.61
C SER A 14 2.97 -17.35 -24.27
N ALA A 15 2.93 -18.57 -24.80
CA ALA A 15 1.83 -19.51 -24.50
C ALA A 15 1.69 -19.78 -22.98
N ALA A 16 2.80 -19.73 -22.24
CA ALA A 16 2.81 -19.87 -20.78
C ALA A 16 2.14 -18.67 -20.10
N GLU A 17 2.48 -17.44 -20.49
CA GLU A 17 1.86 -16.23 -19.93
C GLU A 17 0.37 -16.15 -20.29
N ALA A 18 0.01 -16.47 -21.53
CA ALA A 18 -1.38 -16.47 -21.97
C ALA A 18 -2.23 -17.45 -21.15
N ALA A 19 -1.69 -18.62 -20.81
CA ALA A 19 -2.39 -19.61 -19.98
C ALA A 19 -2.53 -19.17 -18.52
N VAL A 20 -1.48 -18.57 -17.93
CA VAL A 20 -1.47 -18.13 -16.53
C VAL A 20 -2.40 -16.94 -16.32
N TYR A 21 -2.37 -15.96 -17.22
CA TYR A 21 -3.11 -14.70 -17.08
C TYR A 21 -4.47 -14.69 -17.80
N ASP A 22 -4.93 -15.79 -18.40
CA ASP A 22 -6.19 -15.84 -19.17
C ASP A 22 -7.37 -15.23 -18.40
N ARG A 23 -7.56 -15.61 -17.13
CA ARG A 23 -8.66 -15.08 -16.30
C ARG A 23 -8.52 -13.58 -16.00
N GLN A 24 -7.28 -13.12 -15.80
CA GLN A 24 -6.97 -11.72 -15.52
C GLN A 24 -7.21 -10.86 -16.76
N MET A 25 -6.70 -11.29 -17.92
CA MET A 25 -6.91 -10.63 -19.21
C MET A 25 -8.39 -10.57 -19.61
N ARG A 26 -9.22 -11.54 -19.21
CA ARG A 26 -10.68 -11.47 -19.42
C ARG A 26 -11.37 -10.41 -18.56
N LEU A 27 -10.78 -10.03 -17.43
CA LEU A 27 -11.34 -9.07 -16.49
C LEU A 27 -11.00 -7.63 -16.89
N TRP A 28 -9.72 -7.35 -17.14
CA TRP A 28 -9.21 -5.99 -17.38
C TRP A 28 -8.58 -5.79 -18.77
N GLY A 29 -8.63 -6.81 -19.63
CA GLY A 29 -8.10 -6.72 -20.99
C GLY A 29 -6.61 -7.02 -21.11
N VAL A 30 -6.20 -7.30 -22.35
CA VAL A 30 -4.82 -7.67 -22.71
C VAL A 30 -3.86 -6.50 -22.52
N GLU A 31 -4.29 -5.28 -22.83
CA GLU A 31 -3.46 -4.08 -22.73
C GLU A 31 -3.15 -3.71 -21.27
N ALA A 32 -4.11 -3.84 -20.37
CA ALA A 32 -3.87 -3.66 -18.93
C ALA A 32 -2.88 -4.71 -18.40
N GLN A 33 -2.99 -5.97 -18.84
CA GLN A 33 -2.04 -7.02 -18.45
C GLN A 33 -0.62 -6.71 -18.91
N LYS A 34 -0.42 -6.22 -20.14
CA LYS A 34 0.91 -5.80 -20.62
C LYS A 34 1.51 -4.68 -19.78
N ARG A 35 0.67 -3.73 -19.38
CA ARG A 35 1.08 -2.61 -18.52
C ARG A 35 1.56 -3.10 -17.16
N LEU A 36 0.80 -4.00 -16.53
CA LEU A 36 1.21 -4.64 -15.27
C LEU A 36 2.55 -5.37 -15.40
N GLN A 37 2.75 -6.14 -16.48
CA GLN A 37 4.03 -6.85 -16.69
C GLN A 37 5.23 -5.93 -16.92
N ASN A 38 5.00 -4.74 -17.48
CA ASN A 38 6.06 -3.74 -17.66
C ASN A 38 6.32 -2.90 -16.40
N SER A 39 5.45 -2.98 -15.39
CA SER A 39 5.62 -2.27 -14.12
C SER A 39 6.78 -2.87 -13.31
N ARG A 40 7.51 -1.98 -12.64
CA ARG A 40 8.58 -2.31 -11.71
C ARG A 40 8.23 -1.68 -10.37
N VAL A 41 7.96 -2.50 -9.38
CA VAL A 41 7.45 -2.07 -8.08
C VAL A 41 8.51 -2.28 -7.01
N LEU A 42 8.82 -1.25 -6.23
CA LEU A 42 9.57 -1.40 -4.99
C LEU A 42 8.57 -1.62 -3.85
N VAL A 43 8.71 -2.71 -3.09
CA VAL A 43 7.97 -2.90 -1.83
C VAL A 43 8.96 -2.88 -0.68
N SER A 44 8.91 -1.82 0.12
CA SER A 44 9.75 -1.65 1.31
C SER A 44 9.00 -1.99 2.58
N GLY A 45 9.52 -2.93 3.36
CA GLY A 45 8.93 -3.45 4.58
C GLY A 45 8.24 -4.78 4.32
N LEU A 46 8.91 -5.89 4.64
CA LEU A 46 8.37 -7.24 4.50
C LEU A 46 7.81 -7.74 5.83
N THR A 47 6.86 -6.99 6.37
CA THR A 47 6.00 -7.50 7.46
C THR A 47 4.93 -8.43 6.89
N ALA A 48 3.96 -8.85 7.71
CA ALA A 48 2.84 -9.65 7.24
C ALA A 48 2.06 -8.92 6.13
N LEU A 49 1.82 -7.61 6.29
CA LEU A 49 1.18 -6.77 5.28
C LEU A 49 2.01 -6.69 3.99
N GLY A 50 3.31 -6.44 4.09
CA GLY A 50 4.19 -6.34 2.92
C GLY A 50 4.25 -7.64 2.13
N SER A 51 4.22 -8.78 2.82
CA SER A 51 4.23 -10.09 2.16
C SER A 51 2.94 -10.41 1.44
N GLU A 52 1.79 -10.06 2.03
CA GLU A 52 0.50 -10.16 1.34
C GLU A 52 0.46 -9.28 0.08
N LEU A 53 1.01 -8.06 0.15
CA LEU A 53 1.11 -7.17 -1.00
C LEU A 53 2.01 -7.77 -2.09
N VAL A 54 3.22 -8.21 -1.73
CA VAL A 54 4.17 -8.84 -2.67
C VAL A 54 3.54 -10.04 -3.37
N LYS A 55 2.85 -10.90 -2.62
CA LYS A 55 2.13 -12.05 -3.18
C LYS A 55 1.11 -11.59 -4.23
N ASN A 56 0.31 -10.57 -3.94
CA ASN A 56 -0.69 -10.07 -4.88
C ASN A 56 -0.04 -9.49 -6.16
N LEU A 57 1.01 -8.69 -6.03
CA LEU A 57 1.69 -8.05 -7.16
C LEU A 57 2.39 -9.08 -8.07
N VAL A 58 3.10 -10.04 -7.49
CA VAL A 58 3.80 -11.09 -8.24
C VAL A 58 2.80 -12.02 -8.95
N LEU A 59 1.67 -12.36 -8.33
CA LEU A 59 0.61 -13.14 -8.97
C LEU A 59 -0.15 -12.36 -10.06
N ALA A 60 -0.17 -11.03 -9.99
CA ALA A 60 -0.68 -10.15 -11.05
C ALA A 60 0.30 -10.02 -12.24
N GLY A 61 1.52 -10.53 -12.09
CA GLY A 61 2.54 -10.53 -13.15
C GLY A 61 3.46 -9.31 -13.15
N MET A 62 3.49 -8.53 -12.07
CA MET A 62 4.32 -7.32 -11.96
C MET A 62 5.72 -7.65 -11.44
N GLY A 63 6.77 -7.01 -11.99
CA GLY A 63 8.13 -7.11 -11.47
C GLY A 63 8.25 -6.44 -10.10
N VAL A 64 8.88 -7.12 -9.13
CA VAL A 64 8.97 -6.63 -7.74
C VAL A 64 10.40 -6.65 -7.22
N THR A 65 10.86 -5.53 -6.67
CA THR A 65 12.03 -5.47 -5.80
C THR A 65 11.57 -5.47 -4.35
N LEU A 66 11.96 -6.52 -3.64
CA LEU A 66 11.75 -6.71 -2.21
C LEU A 66 12.78 -5.88 -1.44
N HIS A 67 12.32 -5.00 -0.56
CA HIS A 67 13.21 -4.21 0.28
C HIS A 67 12.88 -4.37 1.75
N ASP A 68 13.85 -4.78 2.55
CA ASP A 68 13.79 -4.76 4.01
C ASP A 68 15.21 -4.83 4.57
N SER A 69 15.54 -3.95 5.52
CA SER A 69 16.86 -3.93 6.16
C SER A 69 16.91 -4.74 7.46
N GLN A 70 15.79 -5.30 7.91
CA GLN A 70 15.66 -6.02 9.17
C GLN A 70 15.99 -7.51 9.00
N ALA A 71 16.45 -8.11 10.09
CA ALA A 71 16.62 -9.54 10.20
C ALA A 71 15.27 -10.25 10.43
N VAL A 72 15.19 -11.50 10.02
CA VAL A 72 14.09 -12.40 10.33
C VAL A 72 14.09 -12.69 11.83
N THR A 73 12.93 -12.50 12.46
CA THR A 73 12.69 -12.85 13.86
C THR A 73 11.69 -14.00 13.93
N THR A 74 11.63 -14.69 15.08
CA THR A 74 10.62 -15.74 15.31
C THR A 74 9.19 -15.21 15.19
N THR A 75 8.95 -13.98 15.62
CA THR A 75 7.65 -13.31 15.42
C THR A 75 7.33 -13.11 13.94
N ALA A 76 8.32 -12.74 13.12
CA ALA A 76 8.12 -12.60 11.68
C ALA A 76 7.79 -13.95 11.03
N VAL A 77 8.46 -15.04 11.42
CA VAL A 77 8.14 -16.39 10.92
C VAL A 77 6.69 -16.79 11.24
N ALA A 78 6.15 -16.37 12.39
CA ALA A 78 4.79 -16.69 12.80
C ALA A 78 3.70 -15.97 11.99
N THR A 79 4.02 -14.84 11.35
CA THR A 79 3.03 -14.00 10.65
C THR A 79 3.32 -13.83 9.16
N GLN A 80 4.54 -14.14 8.70
CA GLN A 80 5.00 -13.97 7.33
C GLN A 80 5.20 -15.32 6.63
N PHE A 81 4.33 -15.66 5.69
CA PHE A 81 4.28 -16.98 5.06
C PHE A 81 5.42 -17.29 4.06
N PHE A 82 6.33 -16.34 3.80
CA PHE A 82 7.54 -16.57 3.00
C PHE A 82 8.75 -16.99 3.85
N LEU A 83 8.63 -17.03 5.17
CA LEU A 83 9.74 -17.37 6.04
C LEU A 83 9.53 -18.73 6.69
N SER A 84 10.63 -19.37 7.05
CA SER A 84 10.68 -20.55 7.92
C SER A 84 11.63 -20.32 9.10
N GLU A 85 11.59 -21.21 10.09
CA GLU A 85 12.44 -21.12 11.29
C GLU A 85 13.95 -21.15 10.97
N GLU A 86 14.34 -21.77 9.86
CA GLU A 86 15.73 -21.79 9.35
C GLU A 86 16.20 -20.41 8.83
N ASP A 87 15.29 -19.49 8.55
CA ASP A 87 15.61 -18.15 8.06
C ASP A 87 15.93 -17.17 9.20
N VAL A 88 15.67 -17.53 10.45
CA VAL A 88 15.87 -16.64 11.61
C VAL A 88 17.32 -16.15 11.68
N GLY A 89 17.48 -14.83 11.72
CA GLY A 89 18.77 -14.13 11.69
C GLY A 89 19.25 -13.70 10.29
N ASN A 90 18.70 -14.27 9.21
CA ASN A 90 18.97 -13.79 7.85
C ASN A 90 18.19 -12.48 7.57
N ASN A 91 18.55 -11.75 6.51
CA ASN A 91 17.78 -10.58 6.09
C ASN A 91 16.40 -11.00 5.55
N ARG A 92 15.33 -10.27 5.90
CA ARG A 92 13.95 -10.61 5.50
C ARG A 92 13.74 -10.61 3.99
N ALA A 93 14.29 -9.64 3.26
CA ALA A 93 14.14 -9.54 1.81
C ALA A 93 14.85 -10.68 1.08
N GLU A 94 16.09 -10.98 1.47
CA GLU A 94 16.85 -12.09 0.89
C GLU A 94 16.23 -13.45 1.23
N ALA A 95 15.80 -13.66 2.48
CA ALA A 95 15.17 -14.90 2.90
C ALA A 95 13.83 -15.16 2.20
N SER A 96 13.08 -14.10 1.90
CA SER A 96 11.78 -14.22 1.20
C SER A 96 11.93 -14.49 -0.30
N LEU A 97 13.04 -14.04 -0.91
CA LEU A 97 13.24 -14.03 -2.36
C LEU A 97 12.96 -15.37 -3.06
N PRO A 98 13.47 -16.54 -2.59
CA PRO A 98 13.25 -17.81 -3.28
C PRO A 98 11.77 -18.18 -3.37
N ARG A 99 11.03 -18.07 -2.26
CA ARG A 99 9.61 -18.43 -2.20
C ARG A 99 8.73 -17.43 -2.94
N VAL A 100 9.10 -16.16 -2.95
CA VAL A 100 8.41 -15.14 -3.77
C VAL A 100 8.60 -15.46 -5.26
N GLN A 101 9.82 -15.81 -5.69
CA GLN A 101 10.09 -16.16 -7.08
C GLN A 101 9.36 -17.44 -7.52
N GLU A 102 9.16 -18.40 -6.62
CA GLU A 102 8.37 -19.62 -6.86
C GLU A 102 6.88 -19.34 -7.15
N LEU A 103 6.32 -18.26 -6.62
CA LEU A 103 4.91 -17.89 -6.89
C LEU A 103 4.65 -17.66 -8.38
N ASN A 104 5.60 -17.04 -9.07
CA ASN A 104 5.47 -16.73 -10.49
C ASN A 104 6.84 -16.68 -11.18
N PRO A 105 7.29 -17.80 -11.80
CA PRO A 105 8.55 -17.86 -12.52
C PRO A 105 8.63 -16.94 -13.76
N LEU A 106 7.51 -16.36 -14.19
CA LEU A 106 7.43 -15.45 -15.34
C LEU A 106 7.80 -14.01 -14.96
N VAL A 107 7.91 -13.71 -13.66
CA VAL A 107 8.16 -12.38 -13.12
C VAL A 107 9.59 -12.29 -12.60
N GLN A 108 10.22 -11.13 -12.83
CA GLN A 108 11.51 -10.83 -12.22
C GLN A 108 11.31 -10.33 -10.79
N VAL A 109 11.91 -11.04 -9.82
CA VAL A 109 11.95 -10.63 -8.43
C VAL A 109 13.40 -10.39 -8.01
N SER A 110 13.68 -9.31 -7.30
CA SER A 110 15.00 -9.00 -6.74
C SER A 110 14.89 -8.54 -5.29
N SER A 111 16.01 -8.48 -4.57
CA SER A 111 16.07 -7.95 -3.20
C SER A 111 17.05 -6.78 -3.07
N GLU A 112 16.76 -5.85 -2.17
CA GLU A 112 17.66 -4.79 -1.69
C GLU A 112 17.58 -4.72 -0.16
N ILE A 113 18.73 -4.60 0.49
CA ILE A 113 18.86 -4.74 1.95
C ILE A 113 19.40 -3.50 2.64
N LYS A 114 19.95 -2.55 1.86
CA LYS A 114 20.46 -1.30 2.41
C LYS A 114 19.32 -0.45 2.95
N PRO A 115 19.48 0.20 4.11
CA PRO A 115 18.52 1.16 4.61
C PRO A 115 18.12 2.22 3.57
N LEU A 116 16.84 2.63 3.56
CA LEU A 116 16.30 3.56 2.56
C LEU A 116 17.03 4.92 2.51
N ASP A 117 17.54 5.38 3.65
CA ASP A 117 18.30 6.63 3.81
C ASP A 117 19.73 6.54 3.25
N GLU A 118 20.26 5.33 3.09
CA GLU A 118 21.56 5.08 2.44
C GLU A 118 21.43 4.90 0.91
N LEU A 119 20.22 4.70 0.40
CA LEU A 119 19.98 4.54 -1.03
C LEU A 119 19.97 5.91 -1.73
N PRO A 120 20.73 6.06 -2.84
CA PRO A 120 20.73 7.31 -3.60
C PRO A 120 19.38 7.52 -4.29
N ASP A 121 18.93 8.77 -4.43
CA ASP A 121 17.65 9.10 -5.10
C ASP A 121 17.54 8.52 -6.52
N GLU A 122 18.67 8.39 -7.22
CA GLU A 122 18.77 7.74 -8.54
C GLU A 122 18.29 6.28 -8.56
N PHE A 123 18.39 5.57 -7.43
CA PHE A 123 17.89 4.20 -7.29
C PHE A 123 16.39 4.14 -7.56
N PHE A 124 15.62 5.15 -7.17
CA PHE A 124 14.17 5.12 -7.25
C PHE A 124 13.64 5.35 -8.67
N LYS A 125 14.46 5.92 -9.58
CA LYS A 125 14.08 6.19 -10.98
C LYS A 125 13.75 4.93 -11.80
N GLN A 126 14.19 3.77 -11.36
CA GLN A 126 13.92 2.51 -12.06
C GLN A 126 12.51 1.96 -11.81
N PHE A 127 11.78 2.50 -10.82
CA PHE A 127 10.47 2.02 -10.42
C PHE A 127 9.35 2.88 -11.02
N THR A 128 8.30 2.20 -11.44
CA THR A 128 7.03 2.84 -11.82
C THR A 128 6.16 3.10 -10.59
N VAL A 129 6.36 2.31 -9.52
CA VAL A 129 5.61 2.37 -8.28
C VAL A 129 6.56 2.13 -7.09
N VAL A 130 6.42 2.94 -6.03
CA VAL A 130 7.10 2.73 -4.74
C VAL A 130 6.06 2.56 -3.65
N CYS A 131 6.13 1.43 -2.94
CA CYS A 131 5.24 1.07 -1.84
C CYS A 131 6.03 1.00 -0.53
N LEU A 132 5.68 1.82 0.45
CA LEU A 132 6.23 1.74 1.80
C LEU A 132 5.23 1.09 2.74
N VAL A 133 5.66 0.06 3.46
CA VAL A 133 4.85 -0.66 4.43
C VAL A 133 5.45 -0.49 5.81
N GLY A 134 4.73 0.23 6.68
CA GLY A 134 5.17 0.44 8.08
C GLY A 134 6.41 1.32 8.26
N ALA A 135 6.81 2.12 7.26
CA ALA A 135 7.97 3.00 7.35
C ALA A 135 7.77 4.16 8.35
N GLU A 136 8.82 4.85 8.78
CA GLU A 136 8.66 6.05 9.61
C GLU A 136 8.10 7.24 8.79
N LEU A 137 7.32 8.13 9.42
CA LEU A 137 6.66 9.25 8.74
C LEU A 137 7.65 10.15 7.97
N ALA A 138 8.82 10.41 8.54
CA ALA A 138 9.86 11.21 7.88
C ALA A 138 10.35 10.57 6.57
N THR A 139 10.47 9.23 6.56
CA THR A 139 10.84 8.46 5.36
C THR A 139 9.71 8.46 4.33
N GLU A 140 8.46 8.30 4.77
CA GLU A 140 7.29 8.40 3.89
C GLU A 140 7.22 9.78 3.22
N LEU A 141 7.36 10.87 3.97
CA LEU A 141 7.36 12.24 3.43
C LEU A 141 8.49 12.49 2.43
N ARG A 142 9.71 12.00 2.71
CA ARG A 142 10.84 12.14 1.78
C ARG A 142 10.58 11.42 0.47
N LEU A 143 10.14 10.16 0.55
CA LEU A 143 9.96 9.32 -0.63
C LEU A 143 8.71 9.68 -1.44
N ASP A 144 7.64 10.16 -0.80
CA ASP A 144 6.48 10.77 -1.46
C ASP A 144 6.92 11.94 -2.35
N ALA A 145 7.62 12.92 -1.78
CA ALA A 145 8.12 14.08 -2.50
C ALA A 145 9.09 13.69 -3.63
N LEU A 146 9.98 12.72 -3.39
CA LEU A 146 10.89 12.22 -4.41
C LEU A 146 10.12 11.56 -5.56
N CYS A 147 9.19 10.64 -5.26
CA CYS A 147 8.38 9.94 -6.27
C CYS A 147 7.60 10.94 -7.14
N ARG A 148 7.02 11.97 -6.52
CA ARG A 148 6.31 13.03 -7.24
C ARG A 148 7.22 13.81 -8.19
N SER A 149 8.48 14.06 -7.79
CA SER A 149 9.47 14.71 -8.69
C SER A 149 9.89 13.84 -9.86
N LEU A 150 9.76 12.51 -9.74
CA LEU A 150 10.12 11.52 -10.76
C LEU A 150 8.94 11.10 -11.65
N GLY A 151 7.70 11.45 -11.27
CA GLY A 151 6.50 10.91 -11.91
C GLY A 151 6.23 9.45 -11.57
N THR A 152 6.78 8.97 -10.44
CA THR A 152 6.58 7.61 -9.92
C THR A 152 5.38 7.60 -8.99
N ALA A 153 4.51 6.59 -9.10
CA ALA A 153 3.39 6.43 -8.17
C ALA A 153 3.91 6.05 -6.78
N PHE A 154 3.39 6.72 -5.75
CA PHE A 154 3.75 6.46 -4.36
C PHE A 154 2.56 5.90 -3.58
N TYR A 155 2.85 4.88 -2.78
CA TYR A 155 1.90 4.35 -1.81
C TYR A 155 2.56 4.18 -0.45
N SER A 156 1.81 4.45 0.61
CA SER A 156 2.16 4.00 1.95
C SER A 156 1.03 3.21 2.57
N ALA A 157 1.35 2.15 3.30
CA ALA A 157 0.37 1.31 3.94
C ALA A 157 0.83 0.84 5.31
N ARG A 158 -0.13 0.69 6.23
CA ARG A 158 0.14 0.24 7.60
C ARG A 158 -1.02 -0.60 8.12
N SER A 159 -0.68 -1.54 8.98
CA SER A 159 -1.59 -2.34 9.78
C SER A 159 -1.24 -2.10 11.25
N PHE A 160 -2.25 -1.89 12.09
CA PHE A 160 -2.08 -1.70 13.53
C PHE A 160 -3.32 -2.25 14.25
N GLY A 161 -3.18 -3.50 14.71
CA GLY A 161 -4.27 -4.23 15.35
C GLY A 161 -5.39 -4.54 14.39
N PHE A 162 -6.58 -4.02 14.68
CA PHE A 162 -7.80 -4.23 13.88
C PHE A 162 -7.98 -3.20 12.77
N ASP A 163 -7.09 -2.21 12.71
CA ASP A 163 -7.15 -1.10 11.79
C ASP A 163 -6.03 -1.21 10.75
N GLY A 164 -6.30 -0.68 9.56
CA GLY A 164 -5.31 -0.59 8.49
C GLY A 164 -5.61 0.58 7.58
N ILE A 165 -4.57 1.20 7.05
CA ILE A 165 -4.67 2.39 6.21
C ILE A 165 -3.76 2.26 5.00
N VAL A 166 -4.23 2.79 3.88
CA VAL A 166 -3.47 2.96 2.65
C VAL A 166 -3.57 4.43 2.25
N PHE A 167 -2.45 5.00 1.86
CA PHE A 167 -2.35 6.30 1.23
C PHE A 167 -1.76 6.11 -0.17
N ALA A 168 -2.23 6.90 -1.13
CA ALA A 168 -1.76 6.90 -2.50
C ALA A 168 -1.51 8.34 -2.96
N ASP A 169 -0.36 8.59 -3.56
CA ASP A 169 -0.05 9.79 -4.34
C ASP A 169 0.36 9.36 -5.75
N LEU A 170 -0.55 9.60 -6.70
CA LEU A 170 -0.34 9.32 -8.13
C LEU A 170 -0.04 10.59 -8.93
N GLY A 171 0.15 11.73 -8.28
CA GLY A 171 0.28 13.03 -8.94
C GLY A 171 -0.96 13.40 -9.75
N GLU A 172 -0.75 13.77 -11.02
CA GLU A 172 -1.85 13.87 -11.99
C GLU A 172 -2.06 12.51 -12.65
N HIS A 173 -3.15 11.84 -12.31
CA HIS A 173 -3.41 10.48 -12.78
C HIS A 173 -4.60 10.46 -13.73
N THR A 174 -4.38 9.93 -14.93
CA THR A 174 -5.41 9.81 -15.96
C THR A 174 -5.80 8.36 -16.19
N PHE A 175 -7.08 8.06 -16.08
CA PHE A 175 -7.63 6.71 -16.27
C PHE A 175 -8.95 6.75 -17.05
N ARG A 176 -9.43 5.60 -17.52
CA ARG A 176 -10.74 5.47 -18.17
C ARG A 176 -11.66 4.64 -17.30
N ARG A 177 -12.92 5.01 -17.17
CA ARG A 177 -13.91 4.17 -16.47
C ARG A 177 -14.40 3.07 -17.39
N ASN A 178 -14.68 1.90 -16.81
CA ASN A 178 -15.38 0.84 -17.52
C ASN A 178 -16.73 1.35 -18.04
N ALA A 179 -16.97 1.11 -19.33
CA ALA A 179 -18.26 1.36 -19.94
C ALA A 179 -19.20 0.21 -19.54
N VAL A 180 -20.39 0.53 -19.00
CA VAL A 180 -21.32 -0.50 -18.54
C VAL A 180 -21.95 -1.20 -19.76
N GLY A 181 -21.52 -2.43 -20.04
CA GLY A 181 -22.05 -3.29 -21.11
C GLY A 181 -21.02 -3.59 -22.20
N ALA A 182 -21.09 -4.80 -22.79
CA ALA A 182 -20.09 -5.33 -23.74
C ALA A 182 -19.91 -4.51 -25.02
N ASP A 183 -20.88 -3.65 -25.38
CA ASP A 183 -20.88 -2.81 -26.58
C ASP A 183 -20.76 -1.31 -26.28
N ALA A 184 -20.49 -0.92 -25.03
CA ALA A 184 -20.44 0.48 -24.64
C ALA A 184 -19.10 1.10 -25.08
N ALA A 185 -19.18 2.27 -25.74
CA ALA A 185 -17.99 2.99 -26.22
C ALA A 185 -17.05 3.32 -25.05
N PRO A 186 -15.71 3.33 -25.25
CA PRO A 186 -14.76 3.69 -24.21
C PRO A 186 -15.11 5.05 -23.62
N SER A 187 -15.14 5.15 -22.29
CA SER A 187 -15.40 6.42 -21.64
C SER A 187 -14.27 7.43 -21.89
N ASP A 188 -14.61 8.72 -21.88
CA ASP A 188 -13.62 9.78 -21.95
C ASP A 188 -12.64 9.64 -20.77
N PRO A 189 -11.33 9.87 -20.99
CA PRO A 189 -10.34 9.82 -19.92
C PRO A 189 -10.66 10.86 -18.85
N VAL A 190 -10.55 10.44 -17.59
CA VAL A 190 -10.74 11.28 -16.41
C VAL A 190 -9.38 11.46 -15.76
N THR A 191 -9.02 12.72 -15.51
CA THR A 191 -7.82 13.07 -14.76
C THR A 191 -8.20 13.46 -13.34
N VAL A 192 -7.52 12.87 -12.36
CA VAL A 192 -7.65 13.18 -10.93
C VAL A 192 -6.29 13.61 -10.40
N THR A 193 -6.26 14.69 -9.62
CA THR A 193 -5.05 15.17 -8.95
C THR A 193 -5.03 14.65 -7.51
N PHE A 194 -4.00 13.91 -7.16
CA PHE A 194 -3.79 13.40 -5.80
C PHE A 194 -3.02 14.43 -4.96
N PRO A 195 -3.41 14.63 -3.68
CA PRO A 195 -2.65 15.46 -2.75
C PRO A 195 -1.35 14.76 -2.35
N THR A 196 -0.34 15.53 -1.93
CA THR A 196 0.87 14.96 -1.34
C THR A 196 0.59 14.40 0.05
N LEU A 197 1.46 13.52 0.54
CA LEU A 197 1.37 13.06 1.92
C LEU A 197 1.48 14.25 2.89
N GLU A 198 2.37 15.20 2.61
CA GLU A 198 2.55 16.40 3.43
C GLU A 198 1.25 17.22 3.54
N GLU A 199 0.51 17.39 2.45
CA GLU A 199 -0.79 18.06 2.44
C GLU A 199 -1.81 17.27 3.26
N ALA A 200 -1.87 15.94 3.09
CA ALA A 200 -2.77 15.08 3.85
C ALA A 200 -2.51 15.12 5.37
N GLN A 201 -1.24 15.26 5.80
CA GLN A 201 -0.88 15.40 7.22
C GLN A 201 -1.36 16.73 7.83
N LYS A 202 -1.49 17.79 7.02
CA LYS A 202 -1.86 19.14 7.49
C LYS A 202 -3.37 19.40 7.52
N VAL A 203 -4.18 18.42 7.10
CA VAL A 203 -5.64 18.55 7.07
C VAL A 203 -6.20 18.67 8.49
N GLN A 204 -6.96 19.73 8.73
CA GLN A 204 -7.70 19.92 9.98
C GLN A 204 -8.79 18.85 10.10
N TRP A 205 -8.77 18.04 11.16
CA TRP A 205 -9.69 16.88 11.28
C TRP A 205 -11.16 17.29 11.35
N SER A 206 -11.46 18.41 12.01
CA SER A 206 -12.81 19.01 12.03
C SER A 206 -13.35 19.34 10.64
N SER A 207 -12.49 19.68 9.66
CA SER A 207 -12.92 19.98 8.28
C SER A 207 -13.44 18.75 7.52
N LEU A 208 -13.08 17.56 7.99
CA LEU A 208 -13.54 16.29 7.42
C LEU A 208 -14.85 15.80 8.07
N GLN A 209 -15.33 16.47 9.12
CA GLN A 209 -16.62 16.17 9.71
C GLN A 209 -17.76 16.76 8.88
N SER A 210 -18.78 15.96 8.63
CA SER A 210 -19.98 16.44 7.96
C SER A 210 -21.19 16.40 8.89
N ALA A 211 -21.86 17.54 9.03
CA ALA A 211 -23.13 17.64 9.77
C ALA A 211 -24.27 16.80 9.14
N ARG A 212 -24.11 16.32 7.90
CA ARG A 212 -25.09 15.46 7.23
C ARG A 212 -24.79 13.99 7.54
N LYS A 213 -25.73 13.29 8.17
CA LYS A 213 -25.63 11.85 8.51
C LYS A 213 -25.23 10.91 7.35
N ARG A 214 -25.47 11.28 6.10
CA ARG A 214 -25.16 10.47 4.91
C ARG A 214 -23.89 10.91 4.17
N ALA A 215 -23.24 11.97 4.61
CA ALA A 215 -21.99 12.41 4.01
C ALA A 215 -20.81 11.67 4.66
N PRO A 216 -19.67 11.58 3.95
CA PRO A 216 -18.44 11.03 4.51
C PRO A 216 -18.15 11.65 5.87
N GLN A 217 -17.92 10.79 6.87
CA GLN A 217 -17.51 11.20 8.20
C GLN A 217 -15.99 11.06 8.31
N LEU A 218 -15.38 11.82 9.23
CA LEU A 218 -13.98 11.68 9.58
C LEU A 218 -13.68 10.20 9.92
N PRO A 219 -12.85 9.50 9.12
CA PRO A 219 -12.54 8.11 9.40
C PRO A 219 -11.73 8.00 10.69
N GLN A 220 -12.21 7.26 11.68
CA GLN A 220 -11.47 7.08 12.94
C GLN A 220 -10.10 6.46 12.71
N VAL A 221 -9.96 5.54 11.75
CA VAL A 221 -8.67 4.93 11.38
C VAL A 221 -7.63 5.96 10.96
N PHE A 222 -8.03 7.03 10.26
CA PHE A 222 -7.15 8.12 9.89
C PHE A 222 -6.64 8.85 11.13
N VAL A 223 -7.54 9.21 12.06
CA VAL A 223 -7.18 9.85 13.32
C VAL A 223 -6.25 8.98 14.16
N LYS A 224 -6.57 7.69 14.31
CA LYS A 224 -5.73 6.73 15.05
C LYS A 224 -4.32 6.62 14.46
N ASN A 225 -4.20 6.53 13.13
CA ASN A 225 -2.90 6.52 12.46
C ASN A 225 -2.12 7.82 12.71
N GLN A 226 -2.76 8.98 12.55
CA GLN A 226 -2.16 10.30 12.82
C GLN A 226 -1.63 10.41 14.26
N LEU A 227 -2.42 9.94 15.23
CA LEU A 227 -2.01 9.91 16.63
C LEU A 227 -0.77 9.04 16.85
N LEU A 228 -0.78 7.80 16.34
CA LEU A 228 0.36 6.88 16.50
C LEU A 228 1.62 7.44 15.84
N GLN A 229 1.53 7.94 14.61
CA GLN A 229 2.70 8.48 13.89
C GLN A 229 3.24 9.76 14.51
N GLY A 230 2.36 10.69 14.83
CA GLY A 230 2.75 11.94 15.46
C GLY A 230 3.37 11.71 16.84
N PHE A 231 2.85 10.76 17.62
CA PHE A 231 3.43 10.41 18.91
C PHE A 231 4.81 9.76 18.78
N LYS A 232 4.95 8.77 17.87
CA LYS A 232 6.24 8.13 17.57
C LYS A 232 7.30 9.16 17.17
N SER A 233 6.93 10.08 16.27
CA SER A 233 7.81 11.16 15.81
C SER A 233 8.16 12.15 16.92
N LEU A 234 7.19 12.53 17.78
CA LEU A 234 7.42 13.47 18.89
C LEU A 234 8.35 12.89 19.95
N LYS A 235 8.20 11.60 20.27
CA LYS A 235 8.97 10.91 21.31
C LYS A 235 10.27 10.31 20.79
N ASP A 236 10.51 10.35 19.48
CA ASP A 236 11.65 9.72 18.80
C ASP A 236 11.73 8.21 19.13
N VAL A 237 10.59 7.52 19.02
CA VAL A 237 10.48 6.08 19.28
C VAL A 237 9.96 5.34 18.05
N LYS A 238 10.51 4.14 17.81
CA LYS A 238 10.10 3.26 16.71
C LYS A 238 8.79 2.52 17.01
N GLU A 239 8.62 2.14 18.28
CA GLU A 239 7.51 1.32 18.75
C GLU A 239 6.87 1.99 19.96
N VAL A 240 5.54 1.93 20.00
CA VAL A 240 4.76 2.34 21.17
C VAL A 240 4.54 1.12 22.07
N THR A 241 4.60 1.32 23.37
CA THR A 241 4.49 0.27 24.39
C THR A 241 3.63 0.75 25.55
N ASP A 242 3.19 -0.16 26.42
CA ASP A 242 2.36 0.16 27.59
C ASP A 242 2.95 1.25 28.51
N ASN A 243 4.27 1.41 28.54
CA ASN A 243 4.93 2.47 29.31
C ASN A 243 4.61 3.88 28.80
N HIS A 244 4.12 4.00 27.57
CA HIS A 244 3.76 5.26 26.94
C HIS A 244 2.29 5.63 27.14
N GLU A 245 1.48 4.79 27.78
CA GLU A 245 0.01 4.94 27.83
C GLU A 245 -0.42 6.33 28.32
N VAL A 246 0.12 6.78 29.45
CA VAL A 246 -0.25 8.07 30.05
C VAL A 246 0.10 9.24 29.13
N ASP A 247 1.32 9.24 28.59
CA ASP A 247 1.82 10.27 27.68
C ASP A 247 1.04 10.28 26.36
N PHE A 248 0.69 9.10 25.84
CA PHE A 248 -0.06 8.95 24.59
C PHE A 248 -1.49 9.46 24.72
N ILE A 249 -2.18 9.13 25.81
CA ILE A 249 -3.54 9.62 26.07
C ILE A 249 -3.53 11.14 26.21
N GLN A 250 -2.55 11.70 26.92
CA GLN A 250 -2.41 13.16 27.04
C GLN A 250 -2.16 13.82 25.69
N TYR A 251 -1.22 13.27 24.91
CA TYR A 251 -0.93 13.73 23.56
C TYR A 251 -2.18 13.68 22.66
N ALA A 252 -2.96 12.60 22.72
CA ALA A 252 -4.16 12.44 21.91
C ALA A 252 -5.21 13.53 22.19
N ARG A 253 -5.43 13.87 23.46
CA ARG A 253 -6.35 14.95 23.86
C ARG A 253 -5.92 16.30 23.31
N GLU A 254 -4.62 16.61 23.39
CA GLU A 254 -4.05 17.84 22.84
C GLU A 254 -4.23 17.89 21.32
N GLN A 255 -4.03 16.76 20.63
CA GLN A 255 -4.25 16.68 19.18
C GLN A 255 -5.73 16.81 18.79
N PHE A 256 -6.67 16.25 19.56
CA PHE A 256 -8.10 16.44 19.32
C PHE A 256 -8.47 17.93 19.38
N GLN A 257 -8.10 18.62 20.46
CA GLN A 257 -8.34 20.05 20.61
C GLN A 257 -7.70 20.87 19.48
N ALA A 258 -6.43 20.59 19.17
CA ALA A 258 -5.69 21.31 18.13
C ALA A 258 -6.30 21.14 16.73
N ASN A 259 -7.04 20.04 16.50
CA ASN A 259 -7.72 19.74 15.24
C ASN A 259 -9.23 20.04 15.26
N GLY A 260 -9.71 20.70 16.32
CA GLY A 260 -11.11 21.13 16.48
C GLY A 260 -12.09 20.00 16.77
N LEU A 261 -11.63 18.92 17.42
CA LEU A 261 -12.47 17.83 17.92
C LEU A 261 -12.63 17.93 19.45
N ASP A 262 -13.67 17.27 19.97
CA ASP A 262 -13.85 17.13 21.41
C ASP A 262 -12.72 16.29 22.04
N GLU A 263 -12.32 16.62 23.27
CA GLU A 263 -11.23 15.93 24.00
C GLU A 263 -11.50 14.43 24.23
N ASP A 264 -12.77 14.03 24.21
CA ASP A 264 -13.24 12.66 24.36
C ASP A 264 -13.68 12.04 23.03
N TYR A 265 -13.23 12.58 21.88
CA TYR A 265 -13.51 12.03 20.56
C TYR A 265 -13.21 10.53 20.44
N LEU A 266 -12.14 10.08 21.11
CA LEU A 266 -11.91 8.68 21.45
C LEU A 266 -11.83 8.55 22.97
N SER A 267 -12.52 7.56 23.53
CA SER A 267 -12.48 7.29 24.96
C SER A 267 -11.09 6.83 25.41
N PRO A 268 -10.73 6.99 26.70
CA PRO A 268 -9.47 6.47 27.23
C PRO A 268 -9.28 4.97 26.96
N ASP A 269 -10.34 4.16 27.06
CA ASP A 269 -10.28 2.72 26.81
C ASP A 269 -9.97 2.40 25.33
N GLU A 270 -10.52 3.19 24.40
CA GLU A 270 -10.18 3.08 22.97
C GLU A 270 -8.72 3.47 22.70
N LEU A 271 -8.20 4.51 23.35
CA LEU A 271 -6.81 4.93 23.22
C LEU A 271 -5.83 3.91 23.83
N GLN A 272 -6.17 3.34 24.99
CA GLN A 272 -5.41 2.24 25.60
C GLN A 272 -5.40 1.01 24.70
N THR A 273 -6.55 0.66 24.12
CA THR A 273 -6.66 -0.46 23.20
C THR A 273 -5.79 -0.23 21.97
N LEU A 274 -5.86 0.98 21.37
CA LEU A 274 -5.04 1.37 20.23
C LEU A 274 -3.54 1.22 20.54
N LEU A 275 -3.09 1.71 21.69
CA LEU A 275 -1.70 1.62 22.13
C LEU A 275 -1.21 0.17 22.21
N ARG A 276 -2.03 -0.71 22.82
CA ARG A 276 -1.69 -2.13 23.01
C ARG A 276 -1.57 -2.92 21.71
N VAL A 277 -2.34 -2.53 20.70
CA VAL A 277 -2.35 -3.23 19.40
C VAL A 277 -1.56 -2.48 18.32
N ALA A 278 -0.90 -1.37 18.66
CA ALA A 278 -0.24 -0.48 17.70
C ALA A 278 0.83 -1.18 16.86
N GLU A 279 1.56 -2.14 17.46
CA GLU A 279 2.64 -2.89 16.80
C GLU A 279 2.21 -4.30 16.37
N ALA A 280 0.92 -4.62 16.47
CA ALA A 280 0.40 -5.95 16.16
C ALA A 280 -0.10 -6.03 14.71
N ASP A 281 0.58 -6.85 13.91
CA ASP A 281 0.09 -7.24 12.58
C ASP A 281 -0.85 -8.44 12.69
N LEU A 282 -2.15 -8.19 12.52
CA LEU A 282 -3.14 -9.24 12.40
C LEU A 282 -3.21 -9.68 10.93
N VAL A 283 -2.82 -10.93 10.65
CA VAL A 283 -2.80 -11.50 9.28
C VAL A 283 -4.11 -11.26 8.51
N PRO A 284 -5.32 -11.39 9.08
CA PRO A 284 -6.56 -11.09 8.36
C PRO A 284 -6.67 -9.63 7.93
N ILE A 285 -6.22 -8.68 8.76
CA ILE A 285 -6.22 -7.25 8.43
C ILE A 285 -5.18 -6.97 7.35
N CYS A 286 -3.98 -7.55 7.48
CA CYS A 286 -2.93 -7.47 6.48
C CYS A 286 -3.42 -7.94 5.10
N ALA A 287 -4.11 -9.08 5.04
CA ALA A 287 -4.66 -9.61 3.80
C ALA A 287 -5.74 -8.70 3.18
N ILE A 288 -6.59 -8.07 3.99
CA ILE A 288 -7.61 -7.12 3.52
C ILE A 288 -6.93 -5.87 2.95
N VAL A 289 -6.02 -5.26 3.71
CA VAL A 289 -5.33 -4.02 3.32
C VAL A 289 -4.49 -4.25 2.06
N ALA A 290 -3.71 -5.33 2.01
CA ALA A 290 -2.94 -5.70 0.81
C ALA A 290 -3.83 -6.10 -0.37
N GLY A 291 -5.02 -6.66 -0.12
CA GLY A 291 -6.00 -6.96 -1.16
C GLY A 291 -6.54 -5.70 -1.82
N ILE A 292 -6.91 -4.70 -1.00
CA ILE A 292 -7.35 -3.38 -1.47
C ILE A 292 -6.22 -2.70 -2.23
N MET A 293 -5.05 -2.58 -1.61
CA MET A 293 -3.87 -1.96 -2.20
C MET A 293 -3.49 -2.66 -3.52
N GLY A 294 -3.41 -3.99 -3.53
CA GLY A 294 -3.10 -4.79 -4.71
C GLY A 294 -4.11 -4.65 -5.86
N GLN A 295 -5.32 -4.16 -5.60
CA GLN A 295 -6.36 -3.88 -6.60
C GLN A 295 -6.42 -2.40 -7.03
N GLU A 296 -5.67 -1.50 -6.38
CA GLU A 296 -5.59 -0.11 -6.82
C GLU A 296 -5.03 -0.03 -8.25
N ASN A 297 -5.40 1.02 -8.99
CA ASN A 297 -4.95 1.21 -10.36
C ASN A 297 -3.45 1.58 -10.39
N TRP A 298 -2.59 0.57 -10.30
CA TRP A 298 -1.13 0.71 -10.26
C TRP A 298 -0.52 1.30 -11.54
N VAL A 299 -1.27 1.35 -12.64
CA VAL A 299 -0.74 1.78 -13.94
C VAL A 299 -1.63 2.81 -14.60
N GLU A 300 -1.02 3.89 -15.08
CA GLU A 300 -1.71 4.95 -15.79
C GLU A 300 -2.46 4.42 -17.02
N GLY A 301 -3.68 4.92 -17.20
CA GLY A 301 -4.57 4.59 -18.31
C GLY A 301 -5.13 3.16 -18.31
N THR A 302 -5.07 2.42 -17.20
CA THR A 302 -5.88 1.21 -17.02
C THR A 302 -7.35 1.56 -16.85
N GLU A 303 -8.22 0.62 -17.19
CA GLU A 303 -9.65 0.76 -16.97
C GLU A 303 -9.96 0.65 -15.48
N ASP A 304 -10.77 1.57 -14.98
CA ASP A 304 -11.12 1.65 -13.56
C ASP A 304 -12.04 0.49 -13.19
N VAL A 305 -11.49 -0.51 -12.50
CA VAL A 305 -12.25 -1.64 -11.96
C VAL A 305 -12.97 -1.25 -10.65
N THR A 306 -12.60 -0.10 -10.05
CA THR A 306 -12.86 0.22 -8.64
C THR A 306 -13.76 1.43 -8.43
N VAL A 307 -14.78 1.63 -9.28
CA VAL A 307 -15.83 2.64 -9.02
C VAL A 307 -17.21 1.99 -9.03
N ASP A 308 -17.48 1.18 -8.02
CA ASP A 308 -18.86 0.98 -7.54
C ASP A 308 -18.98 0.53 -6.07
N THR A 309 -17.87 0.32 -5.34
CA THR A 309 -17.95 -0.28 -3.98
C THR A 309 -18.04 0.71 -2.82
N PHE A 310 -17.87 2.02 -3.02
CA PHE A 310 -17.93 3.02 -1.94
C PHE A 310 -18.60 4.35 -2.34
N ARG A 311 -19.83 4.26 -2.86
CA ARG A 311 -20.76 5.42 -2.90
C ARG A 311 -21.88 5.26 -1.88
#